data_AF-A0A136PAL8-F1
#
_entry.id   AF-A0A136PAL8-F1
#
_cell.length_a   1.000
_cell.length_b   1.000
_cell.length_c   1.000
_cell.angle_alpha   90.00
_cell.angle_beta   90.00
_cell.angle_gamma   90.00
#
_symmetry.space_group_name_H-M   'P 1'
#
loop_
_entity.id
_entity.type
_entity.pdbx_description
1 polymer ?
#
loop_
_entity_poly.entity_id
_entity_poly.type
_entity_poly.pdbx_seq_one_letter_code
_entity_poly.pdbx_strand_id
1 'polypeptide(L)'
;MVLLMAVNVYGIGIHFSFKFKNDDYRELIDKINNEYKQGDRIYVEPHFNGWVINYYKKQNSLNITDPVKIKYGWNELQDSLSAQKPERFWLVMDYSAVDTSEYTSKIGSITKKYKLEERMTYYLAPAKVELYRFSNYNH
;
A
#
# COMPACT_ATOMS: atom_id res chain seq x y z
N MET A 1 -9.09 18.73 44.89
CA MET A 1 -9.13 17.30 44.52
C MET A 1 -9.93 17.03 43.25
N VAL A 2 -11.06 17.72 43.02
CA VAL A 2 -11.91 17.56 41.82
C VAL A 2 -11.21 17.98 40.50
N LEU A 3 -10.35 19.01 40.53
CA LEU A 3 -9.62 19.50 39.35
C LEU A 3 -8.60 18.48 38.80
N LEU A 4 -7.99 17.66 39.66
CA LEU A 4 -7.01 16.63 39.26
C LEU A 4 -7.67 15.40 38.63
N MET A 5 -8.92 15.10 39.00
CA MET A 5 -9.68 14.02 38.36
C MET A 5 -10.13 14.42 36.95
N ALA A 6 -10.53 15.67 36.74
CA ALA A 6 -10.90 16.18 35.42
C ALA A 6 -9.74 16.11 34.42
N VAL A 7 -8.52 16.47 34.84
CA VAL A 7 -7.31 16.39 33.99
C VAL A 7 -6.94 14.93 33.66
N ASN A 8 -7.16 13.99 34.57
CA ASN A 8 -6.93 12.57 34.29
C ASN A 8 -7.94 11.99 33.31
N VAL A 9 -9.24 12.31 33.45
CA VAL A 9 -10.27 11.82 32.51
C VAL A 9 -10.09 12.45 31.13
N TYR A 10 -9.76 13.74 31.05
CA TYR A 10 -9.48 14.41 29.77
C TYR A 10 -8.18 13.89 29.13
N GLY A 11 -7.13 13.65 29.93
CA GLY A 11 -5.88 13.05 29.48
C GLY A 11 -6.06 11.63 28.95
N ILE A 12 -6.89 10.80 29.61
CA ILE A 12 -7.24 9.45 29.16
C ILE A 12 -8.09 9.52 27.88
N GLY A 13 -9.06 10.45 27.79
CA GLY A 13 -9.88 10.65 26.59
C GLY A 13 -9.07 11.05 25.35
N ILE A 14 -8.09 11.94 25.51
CA ILE A 14 -7.14 12.30 24.45
C ILE A 14 -6.21 11.11 24.13
N HIS A 15 -5.73 10.36 25.13
CA HIS A 15 -4.89 9.19 24.86
C HIS A 15 -5.61 8.05 24.15
N PHE A 16 -6.91 7.85 24.40
CA PHE A 16 -7.73 6.84 23.72
C PHE A 16 -8.10 7.25 22.29
N SER A 17 -8.32 8.55 22.04
CA SER A 17 -8.59 9.04 20.68
C SER A 17 -7.35 9.07 19.77
N PHE A 18 -6.14 9.09 20.34
CA PHE A 18 -4.88 9.05 19.59
C PHE A 18 -4.24 7.64 19.43
N LYS A 19 -4.88 6.57 19.91
CA LYS A 19 -4.29 5.20 19.92
C LYS A 19 -4.94 4.15 19.03
N PHE A 20 -5.73 4.54 18.04
CA PHE A 20 -6.03 3.67 16.89
C PHE A 20 -5.42 4.29 15.62
N LYS A 21 -4.09 4.34 15.57
CA LYS A 21 -3.41 4.20 14.28
C LYS A 21 -3.70 2.78 13.82
N ASN A 22 -4.69 2.62 12.96
CA ASN A 22 -4.99 1.35 12.34
C ASN A 22 -3.91 1.08 11.30
N ASP A 23 -2.67 0.81 11.76
CA ASP A 23 -1.53 0.38 10.95
C ASP A 23 -1.69 -1.11 10.57
N ASP A 24 -2.93 -1.58 10.47
CA ASP A 24 -3.24 -2.98 10.24
C ASP A 24 -3.28 -3.27 8.74
N TYR A 25 -2.09 -3.43 8.17
CA TYR A 25 -1.95 -3.82 6.77
C TYR A 25 -2.29 -5.30 6.52
N ARG A 26 -2.70 -6.09 7.54
CA ARG A 26 -2.94 -7.54 7.38
C ARG A 26 -3.91 -7.84 6.25
N GLU A 27 -5.02 -7.13 6.16
CA GLU A 27 -6.03 -7.36 5.12
C GLU A 27 -5.44 -7.17 3.71
N LEU A 28 -4.67 -6.10 3.50
CA LEU A 28 -3.97 -5.83 2.25
C LEU A 28 -2.98 -6.95 1.92
N ILE A 29 -2.19 -7.38 2.91
CA ILE A 29 -1.17 -8.40 2.74
C ILE A 29 -1.80 -9.77 2.46
N ASP A 30 -2.84 -10.13 3.20
CA ASP A 30 -3.58 -11.38 3.05
C ASP A 30 -4.23 -11.45 1.68
N LYS A 31 -4.82 -10.33 1.21
CA LYS A 31 -5.36 -10.24 -0.15
C LYS A 31 -4.28 -10.48 -1.22
N ILE A 32 -3.13 -9.82 -1.12
CA ILE A 32 -2.02 -10.04 -2.05
C ILE A 32 -1.57 -11.50 -1.99
N ASN A 33 -1.38 -12.07 -0.80
CA ASN A 33 -0.89 -13.44 -0.63
C ASN A 33 -1.86 -14.49 -1.17
N ASN A 34 -3.16 -14.35 -0.90
CA ASN A 34 -4.18 -15.32 -1.33
C ASN A 34 -4.35 -15.35 -2.85
N GLU A 35 -4.13 -14.23 -3.52
CA GLU A 35 -4.30 -14.11 -4.96
C GLU A 35 -2.98 -14.04 -5.72
N TYR A 36 -1.85 -14.19 -5.02
CA TYR A 36 -0.51 -14.21 -5.60
C TYR A 36 -0.37 -15.40 -6.56
N LYS A 37 0.20 -15.14 -7.74
CA LYS A 37 0.65 -16.17 -8.66
C LYS A 37 2.16 -16.08 -8.81
N GLN A 38 2.80 -17.22 -9.01
CA GLN A 38 4.24 -17.26 -9.27
C GLN A 38 4.57 -16.38 -10.48
N GLY A 39 5.49 -15.43 -10.28
CA GLY A 39 5.86 -14.45 -11.31
C GLY A 39 5.22 -13.07 -11.12
N ASP A 40 4.19 -12.96 -10.27
CA ASP A 40 3.65 -11.66 -9.87
C ASP A 40 4.75 -10.81 -9.23
N ARG A 41 4.80 -9.54 -9.61
CA ARG A 41 5.63 -8.52 -8.97
C ARG A 41 4.82 -7.61 -8.07
N ILE A 42 5.42 -7.12 -7.00
CA ILE A 42 4.79 -6.19 -6.08
C ILE A 42 5.60 -4.90 -6.09
N TYR A 43 4.99 -3.81 -6.54
CA TYR A 43 5.57 -2.47 -6.56
C TYR A 43 4.98 -1.65 -5.43
N VAL A 44 5.84 -0.92 -4.74
CA VAL A 44 5.48 -0.17 -3.56
C VAL A 44 5.99 1.26 -3.67
N GLU A 45 5.09 2.22 -3.53
CA GLU A 45 5.37 3.65 -3.53
C GLU A 45 6.30 4.03 -2.35
N PRO A 46 7.20 5.03 -2.51
CA PRO A 46 8.23 5.34 -1.51
C PRO A 46 7.74 5.73 -0.11
N HIS A 47 6.55 6.33 0.00
CA HIS A 47 5.94 6.69 1.29
C HIS A 47 5.19 5.52 1.92
N PHE A 48 4.72 4.56 1.12
CA PHE A 48 4.29 3.29 1.67
C PHE A 48 5.48 2.66 2.37
N ASN A 49 5.28 2.34 3.64
CA ASN A 49 6.25 1.64 4.47
C ASN A 49 6.50 0.22 3.91
N GLY A 50 7.26 0.07 2.81
CA GLY A 50 7.49 -1.21 2.14
C GLY A 50 8.20 -2.25 3.01
N TRP A 51 8.67 -1.85 4.20
CA TRP A 51 9.11 -2.79 5.24
C TRP A 51 7.95 -3.62 5.83
N VAL A 52 6.70 -3.13 5.74
CA VAL A 52 5.51 -3.81 6.25
C VAL A 52 5.27 -5.13 5.53
N ILE A 53 5.36 -5.15 4.20
CA ILE A 53 5.24 -6.40 3.43
C ILE A 53 6.32 -7.39 3.86
N ASN A 54 7.56 -6.91 4.02
CA ASN A 54 8.69 -7.73 4.47
C ASN A 54 8.51 -8.24 5.90
N TYR A 55 7.92 -7.44 6.79
CA TYR A 55 7.62 -7.79 8.16
C TYR A 55 6.62 -8.96 8.21
N TYR A 56 5.47 -8.81 7.54
CA TYR A 56 4.45 -9.87 7.50
C TYR A 56 4.94 -11.11 6.75
N LYS A 57 5.73 -10.96 5.69
CA LYS A 57 6.36 -12.09 4.99
C LYS A 57 7.22 -12.93 5.92
N LYS A 58 8.04 -12.29 6.76
CA LYS A 58 8.88 -13.00 7.75
C LYS A 58 8.06 -13.64 8.86
N GLN A 59 7.04 -12.95 9.35
CA GLN A 59 6.23 -13.41 10.48
C GLN A 59 5.29 -14.57 10.11
N ASN A 60 4.68 -14.52 8.92
CA ASN A 60 3.62 -15.44 8.50
C ASN A 60 4.07 -16.43 7.40
N SER A 61 5.36 -16.46 7.07
CA SER A 61 5.93 -17.32 6.01
C SER A 61 5.20 -17.21 4.67
N LEU A 62 4.86 -15.98 4.27
CA LEU A 62 4.08 -15.70 3.06
C LEU A 62 4.86 -16.08 1.80
N ASN A 63 4.16 -16.63 0.81
CA ASN A 63 4.75 -17.05 -0.47
C ASN A 63 4.65 -15.95 -1.54
N ILE A 64 5.04 -14.73 -1.17
CA ILE A 64 5.03 -13.56 -2.06
C ILE A 64 6.46 -13.10 -2.34
N THR A 65 6.69 -12.54 -3.53
CA THR A 65 8.00 -11.96 -3.87
C THR A 65 8.33 -10.75 -3.01
N ASP A 66 9.61 -10.40 -2.91
CA ASP A 66 10.00 -9.17 -2.23
C ASP A 66 9.51 -7.94 -3.03
N PRO A 67 8.97 -6.92 -2.34
CA PRO A 67 8.46 -5.73 -2.99
C PRO A 67 9.59 -4.92 -3.61
N VAL A 68 9.38 -4.47 -4.83
CA VAL A 68 10.20 -3.47 -5.49
C VAL A 68 9.82 -2.10 -4.91
N LYS A 69 10.72 -1.54 -4.10
CA LYS A 69 10.56 -0.20 -3.56
C LYS A 69 10.92 0.83 -4.63
N ILE A 70 9.94 1.61 -5.04
CA ILE A 70 10.15 2.74 -5.93
C ILE A 70 10.78 3.87 -5.11
N LYS A 71 11.99 4.32 -5.43
CA LYS A 71 12.73 5.34 -4.65
C LYS A 71 12.63 6.72 -5.26
N TYR A 72 12.64 6.79 -6.59
CA TYR A 72 12.68 8.04 -7.37
C TYR A 72 11.32 8.42 -7.95
N GLY A 73 10.25 7.77 -7.48
CA GLY A 73 8.88 8.06 -7.90
C GLY A 73 8.48 7.41 -9.22
N TRP A 74 7.50 8.01 -9.89
CA TRP A 74 6.72 7.36 -10.95
C TRP A 74 7.53 6.91 -12.18
N ASN A 75 8.58 7.65 -12.55
CA ASN A 75 9.38 7.32 -13.73
C ASN A 75 10.14 5.99 -13.53
N GLU A 76 10.67 5.75 -12.33
CA GLU A 76 11.34 4.48 -12.01
C GLU A 76 10.38 3.30 -12.09
N LEU A 77 9.11 3.48 -11.68
CA LEU A 77 8.08 2.46 -11.87
C LEU A 77 7.84 2.18 -13.36
N GLN A 78 7.69 3.22 -14.18
CA GLN A 78 7.47 3.07 -15.61
C GLN A 78 8.65 2.39 -16.33
N ASP A 79 9.88 2.75 -15.95
CA ASP A 79 11.10 2.15 -16.49
C ASP A 79 11.20 0.68 -16.08
N SER A 80 10.90 0.37 -14.81
CA SER A 80 10.88 -1.01 -14.31
C SER A 80 9.85 -1.87 -15.03
N LEU A 81 8.62 -1.36 -15.19
CA LEU A 81 7.55 -2.04 -15.93
C LEU A 81 7.91 -2.22 -17.42
N SER A 82 8.59 -1.26 -18.03
CA SER A 82 8.97 -1.33 -19.45
C SER A 82 10.12 -2.31 -19.70
N ALA A 83 11.07 -2.41 -18.76
CA ALA A 83 12.19 -3.33 -18.83
C ALA A 83 11.78 -4.77 -18.50
N GLN A 84 10.99 -4.97 -17.45
CA GLN A 84 10.65 -6.30 -16.95
C GLN A 84 9.42 -6.90 -17.64
N LYS A 85 8.47 -6.06 -18.08
CA LYS A 85 7.22 -6.47 -18.74
C LYS A 85 6.50 -7.61 -18.00
N PRO A 86 6.21 -7.45 -16.70
CA PRO A 86 5.55 -8.50 -15.93
C PRO A 86 4.18 -8.86 -16.55
N GLU A 87 3.86 -10.14 -16.59
CA GLU A 87 2.54 -10.61 -17.02
C GLU A 87 1.44 -10.08 -16.10
N ARG A 88 1.72 -10.08 -14.78
CA ARG A 88 0.84 -9.54 -13.76
C ARG A 88 1.64 -8.90 -12.63
N PHE A 89 1.10 -7.82 -12.07
CA PHE A 89 1.73 -7.14 -10.94
C PHE A 89 0.72 -6.44 -10.04
N TRP A 90 1.15 -6.24 -8.80
CA TRP A 90 0.49 -5.47 -7.78
C TRP A 90 1.20 -4.14 -7.61
N LEU A 91 0.43 -3.07 -7.42
CA LEU A 91 0.94 -1.75 -7.13
C LEU A 91 0.26 -1.23 -5.86
N VAL A 92 1.07 -0.92 -4.85
CA VAL A 92 0.64 -0.40 -3.56
C VAL A 92 0.97 1.10 -3.50
N MET A 93 -0.07 1.92 -3.37
CA MET A 93 0.03 3.37 -3.36
C MET A 93 -0.44 3.92 -2.01
N ASP A 94 0.43 4.60 -1.29
CA ASP A 94 0.11 5.24 -0.01
C ASP A 94 -0.17 6.75 -0.22
N TYR A 95 -1.39 7.15 0.08
CA TYR A 95 -1.88 8.53 -0.05
C TYR A 95 -1.70 9.34 1.25
N SER A 96 -0.87 8.88 2.19
CA SER A 96 -0.47 9.66 3.37
C SER A 96 0.35 10.91 3.04
N ALA A 97 0.96 10.97 1.84
CA ALA A 97 1.64 12.16 1.34
C ALA A 97 0.63 13.15 0.72
N VAL A 98 0.76 14.42 1.09
CA VAL A 98 -0.23 15.52 1.02
C VAL A 98 -0.81 15.81 -0.38
N ASP A 99 -0.23 15.32 -1.47
CA ASP A 99 -0.76 15.54 -2.82
C ASP A 99 -1.18 14.24 -3.52
N THR A 100 -2.50 14.03 -3.54
CA THR A 100 -3.14 12.84 -4.11
C THR A 100 -3.58 13.03 -5.56
N SER A 101 -3.56 14.28 -6.04
CA SER A 101 -4.12 14.66 -7.34
C SER A 101 -3.31 14.08 -8.50
N GLU A 102 -1.99 13.99 -8.34
CA GLU A 102 -1.11 13.42 -9.35
C GLU A 102 -1.25 11.90 -9.50
N TYR A 103 -1.68 11.17 -8.46
CA TYR A 103 -1.74 9.71 -8.51
C TYR A 103 -2.82 9.19 -9.46
N THR A 104 -3.98 9.82 -9.51
CA THR A 104 -5.05 9.43 -10.45
C THR A 104 -4.58 9.60 -11.90
N SER A 105 -3.88 10.70 -12.20
CA SER A 105 -3.28 10.96 -13.51
C SER A 105 -2.19 9.93 -13.84
N LYS A 106 -1.32 9.63 -12.86
CA LYS A 106 -0.25 8.63 -12.97
C LYS A 106 -0.82 7.24 -13.28
N ILE A 107 -1.80 6.76 -12.51
CA ILE A 107 -2.44 5.46 -12.75
C ILE A 107 -3.03 5.37 -14.17
N GLY A 108 -3.62 6.47 -14.68
CA GLY A 108 -4.12 6.56 -16.05
C GLY A 108 -3.06 6.31 -17.13
N SER A 109 -1.76 6.49 -16.83
CA SER A 109 -0.67 6.14 -17.74
C SER A 109 -0.36 4.63 -17.77
N ILE A 110 -0.56 3.92 -16.65
CA ILE A 110 -0.40 2.46 -16.58
C ILE A 110 -1.57 1.76 -17.25
N THR A 111 -2.80 2.23 -17.02
CA THR A 111 -4.01 1.64 -17.63
C THR A 111 -4.03 1.71 -19.16
N LYS A 112 -3.17 2.52 -19.79
CA LYS A 112 -2.97 2.54 -21.25
C LYS A 112 -2.08 1.39 -21.76
N LYS A 113 -1.24 0.84 -20.89
CA LYS A 113 -0.24 -0.20 -21.23
C LYS A 113 -0.59 -1.56 -20.63
N TYR A 114 -1.37 -1.57 -19.56
CA TYR A 114 -1.78 -2.75 -18.82
C TYR A 114 -3.27 -2.68 -18.51
N LYS A 115 -3.92 -3.84 -18.48
CA LYS A 115 -5.30 -4.00 -18.07
C LYS A 115 -5.40 -3.91 -16.54
N LEU A 116 -6.22 -3.00 -16.03
CA LEU A 116 -6.56 -2.97 -14.61
C LEU A 116 -7.55 -4.11 -14.31
N GLU A 117 -7.16 -5.03 -13.44
CA GLU A 117 -8.02 -6.15 -13.02
C GLU A 117 -8.78 -5.84 -11.75
N GLU A 118 -8.12 -5.20 -10.79
CA GLU A 118 -8.69 -4.95 -9.48
C GLU A 118 -8.15 -3.65 -8.88
N ARG A 119 -9.01 -2.93 -8.17
CA ARG A 119 -8.64 -1.77 -7.36
C ARG A 119 -9.36 -1.86 -6.02
N MET A 120 -8.60 -1.77 -4.94
CA MET A 120 -9.11 -1.76 -3.57
C MET A 120 -8.56 -0.57 -2.82
N THR A 121 -9.32 -0.10 -1.84
CA THR A 121 -8.93 1.01 -0.97
C THR A 121 -9.00 0.55 0.47
N TYR A 122 -7.90 0.73 1.20
CA TYR A 122 -7.78 0.46 2.62
C TYR A 122 -7.61 1.79 3.37
N TYR A 123 -8.35 1.95 4.46
CA TYR A 123 -8.29 3.14 5.31
C TYR A 123 -7.46 2.82 6.55
N LEU A 124 -6.16 3.15 6.48
CA LEU A 124 -5.17 2.84 7.51
C LEU A 124 -4.74 4.14 8.18
N ALA A 125 -5.37 4.52 9.30
CA ALA A 125 -5.22 5.85 9.88
C ALA A 125 -3.73 6.24 10.12
N PRO A 126 -3.26 7.41 9.62
CA PRO A 126 -4.01 8.52 9.01
C PRO A 126 -4.12 8.46 7.48
N ALA A 127 -3.66 7.39 6.86
CA ALA A 127 -3.47 7.23 5.43
C ALA A 127 -4.63 6.51 4.73
N LYS A 128 -4.77 6.79 3.44
CA LYS A 128 -5.52 5.95 2.51
C LYS A 128 -4.51 5.17 1.68
N VAL A 129 -4.62 3.86 1.63
CA VAL A 129 -3.77 3.02 0.78
C VAL A 129 -4.62 2.44 -0.32
N GLU A 130 -4.20 2.58 -1.57
CA GLU A 130 -4.84 1.89 -2.68
C GLU A 130 -3.97 0.76 -3.18
N LEU A 131 -4.59 -0.40 -3.34
CA LEU A 131 -3.99 -1.58 -3.94
C LEU A 131 -4.57 -1.74 -5.34
N TYR A 132 -3.69 -1.82 -6.32
CA TYR A 132 -4.05 -2.07 -7.70
C TYR A 132 -3.46 -3.39 -8.17
N ARG A 133 -4.23 -4.14 -8.96
CA ARG A 133 -3.72 -5.28 -9.72
C ARG A 133 -3.85 -5.02 -11.21
N PHE A 134 -2.75 -5.24 -11.91
CA PHE A 134 -2.68 -5.09 -13.35
C PHE A 134 -2.20 -6.38 -14.00
N SER A 135 -2.68 -6.63 -15.21
CA SER A 135 -2.18 -7.66 -16.11
C SER A 135 -1.82 -7.08 -17.48
N ASN A 136 -0.94 -7.76 -18.18
CA ASN A 136 -0.64 -7.43 -19.57
C ASN A 136 -1.87 -7.74 -20.44
N TYR A 137 -2.12 -6.92 -21.47
CA TYR A 137 -3.29 -7.08 -22.35
C TYR A 137 -3.32 -8.40 -23.14
N ASN A 138 -2.17 -9.05 -23.26
CA ASN A 138 -2.00 -10.25 -24.08
C ASN A 138 -2.27 -11.57 -23.33
N HIS A 139 -2.87 -11.51 -22.14
CA HIS A 139 -3.28 -12.69 -21.35
C HIS A 139 -4.70 -12.53 -20.78
#